data_AF-A0A3N5NZ11-F1
#
_entry.id   AF-A0A3N5NZ11-F1
#
_cell.length_a   1.000
_cell.length_b   1.000
_cell.length_c   1.000
_cell.angle_alpha   90.00
_cell.angle_beta   90.00
_cell.angle_gamma   90.00
#
_symmetry.space_group_name_H-M   'P 1'
#
loop_
_entity.id
_entity.type
_entity.pdbx_description
1 polymer ?
#
loop_
_entity_poly.entity_id
_entity_poly.type
_entity_poly.pdbx_seq_one_letter_code
_entity_poly.pdbx_strand_id
1 'polypeptide(L)'
;MKVTRRTVLRGAGVTMALPWLDSLSTFAAPPSTSAFSKRFAVLFMGNGINENHWGAEGSGDSMTLSRSLSPLEPLKKKINVINGLFNKHSTGQGIHPAQTGSLLSGAPIQKGPVIRAGITVDQMIANHVGQDTLQPSIVLACEQPMTGYHETNFSMAYSSHISWQNADSPVPNEV
;
A
#
# COMPACT_ATOMS: atom_id res chain seq x y z
N MET A 1 3.17 14.82 41.43
CA MET A 1 1.86 14.24 41.85
C MET A 1 2.16 13.04 42.75
N LYS A 2 1.80 13.04 44.05
CA LYS A 2 2.11 11.91 44.97
C LYS A 2 1.04 10.83 44.83
N VAL A 3 1.41 9.68 44.26
CA VAL A 3 0.52 8.51 44.16
C VAL A 3 0.56 7.74 45.48
N THR A 4 -0.60 7.47 46.08
CA THR A 4 -0.69 6.76 47.37
C THR A 4 -0.83 5.25 47.16
N ARG A 5 -0.37 4.43 48.13
CA ARG A 5 -0.54 2.96 48.11
C ARG A 5 -1.98 2.52 47.87
N ARG A 6 -2.96 3.26 48.41
CA ARG A 6 -4.40 2.99 48.22
C ARG A 6 -4.83 3.27 46.77
N THR A 7 -4.27 4.27 46.11
CA THR A 7 -4.51 4.55 44.69
C THR A 7 -3.95 3.43 43.81
N VAL A 8 -2.75 2.94 44.11
CA VAL A 8 -2.12 1.81 43.39
C VAL A 8 -2.95 0.53 43.55
N LEU A 9 -3.37 0.18 44.77
CA LEU A 9 -4.15 -1.02 45.03
C LEU A 9 -5.58 -0.98 44.46
N ARG A 10 -6.20 0.21 44.36
CA ARG A 10 -7.49 0.37 43.68
C ARG A 10 -7.38 0.26 42.16
N GLY A 11 -6.22 0.59 41.58
CA GLY A 11 -5.94 0.42 40.14
C GLY A 11 -5.51 -0.99 39.75
N ALA A 12 -4.94 -1.78 40.68
CA ALA A 12 -4.41 -3.11 40.41
C ALA A 12 -5.46 -4.14 39.93
N GLY A 13 -6.74 -3.96 40.29
CA GLY A 13 -7.83 -4.79 39.75
C GLY A 13 -8.18 -4.47 38.29
N VAL A 14 -7.90 -3.24 37.84
CA VAL A 14 -8.19 -2.77 36.48
C VAL A 14 -7.05 -3.15 35.51
N THR A 15 -5.82 -3.34 36.01
CA THR A 15 -4.66 -3.72 35.19
C THR A 15 -4.70 -5.16 34.67
N MET A 16 -5.51 -6.05 35.25
CA MET A 16 -5.70 -7.40 34.69
C MET A 16 -6.69 -7.45 33.53
N ALA A 17 -7.53 -6.42 33.37
CA ALA A 17 -8.56 -6.36 32.33
C ALA A 17 -8.15 -5.52 31.11
N LEU A 18 -7.05 -4.77 31.21
CA LEU A 18 -6.54 -3.93 30.13
C LEU A 18 -5.26 -4.56 29.54
N PRO A 19 -5.17 -4.69 28.21
CA PRO A 19 -3.88 -4.90 27.55
C PRO A 19 -2.89 -3.88 28.10
N TRP A 20 -1.68 -4.33 28.41
CA TRP A 20 -0.61 -3.43 28.82
C TRP A 20 -0.50 -2.32 27.75
N LEU A 21 -0.49 -1.06 28.16
CA LEU A 21 -0.32 0.09 27.26
C LEU A 21 1.11 0.08 26.70
N ASP A 22 1.38 -0.85 25.79
CA ASP A 22 2.69 -1.02 25.13
C ASP A 22 3.12 0.23 24.35
N SER A 23 2.20 1.16 24.13
CA SER A 23 2.48 2.49 23.54
C SER A 23 3.22 3.44 24.48
N LEU A 24 3.30 3.15 25.79
CA LEU A 24 4.01 3.97 26.77
C LEU A 24 5.27 3.23 27.22
N SER A 25 6.44 3.83 26.98
CA SER A 25 7.68 3.31 27.55
C SER A 25 7.58 3.37 29.07
N THR A 26 7.69 2.22 29.72
CA THR A 26 7.78 2.19 31.19
C THR A 26 9.17 2.70 31.59
N PHE A 27 9.26 3.37 32.74
CA PHE A 27 10.52 3.96 33.24
C PHE A 27 11.69 2.97 33.39
N ALA A 28 11.40 1.66 33.43
CA ALA A 28 12.37 0.58 33.53
C ALA A 28 12.51 -0.24 32.23
N ALA A 29 11.85 0.17 31.14
CA ALA A 29 12.00 -0.49 29.86
C ALA A 29 13.43 -0.28 29.34
N PRO A 30 14.15 -1.35 28.95
CA PRO A 30 15.40 -1.19 28.23
C PRO A 30 15.15 -0.35 26.97
N PRO A 31 16.11 0.49 26.54
CA PRO A 31 15.96 1.27 25.32
C PRO A 31 15.61 0.32 24.18
N SER A 32 14.41 0.48 23.63
CA SER A 32 13.91 -0.31 22.52
C SER A 32 14.88 -0.19 21.35
N THR A 33 15.63 -1.25 21.09
CA THR A 33 16.42 -1.42 19.86
C THR A 33 15.56 -1.90 18.69
N SER A 34 14.24 -1.97 18.87
CA SER A 34 13.29 -2.32 17.80
C SER A 34 13.38 -1.27 16.71
N ALA A 35 14.18 -1.55 15.69
CA ALA A 35 14.11 -0.86 14.42
C ALA A 35 12.65 -0.90 13.97
N PHE A 36 12.05 0.26 13.72
CA PHE A 36 10.68 0.34 13.21
C PHE A 36 10.47 -0.66 12.07
N SER A 37 9.39 -1.44 12.12
CA SER A 37 9.06 -2.38 11.04
C SER A 37 9.07 -1.64 9.71
N LYS A 38 9.84 -2.14 8.75
CA LYS A 38 9.88 -1.58 7.41
C LYS A 38 8.51 -1.74 6.79
N ARG A 39 7.99 -0.67 6.19
CA ARG A 39 6.68 -0.67 5.51
C ARG A 39 6.89 -0.54 4.02
N PHE A 40 6.06 -1.25 3.26
CA PHE A 40 5.94 -1.10 1.81
C PHE A 40 4.66 -0.35 1.51
N ALA A 41 4.73 0.62 0.60
CA ALA A 41 3.58 1.41 0.19
C ALA A 41 3.62 1.59 -1.33
N VAL A 42 2.44 1.51 -1.94
CA VAL A 42 2.22 1.80 -3.35
C VAL A 42 1.16 2.89 -3.42
N LEU A 43 1.45 3.93 -4.20
CA LEU A 43 0.50 5.01 -4.49
C LEU A 43 0.14 4.94 -5.96
N PHE A 44 -1.16 4.87 -6.24
CA PHE A 44 -1.70 4.79 -7.59
C PHE A 44 -2.41 6.09 -7.96
N MET A 45 -2.16 6.57 -9.18
CA MET A 45 -2.78 7.78 -9.73
C MET A 45 -3.69 7.37 -10.90
N GLY A 46 -4.96 7.08 -10.60
CA GLY A 46 -5.89 6.50 -11.58
C GLY A 46 -6.18 7.37 -12.80
N ASN A 47 -6.09 8.69 -12.66
CA ASN A 47 -6.28 9.64 -13.75
C ASN A 47 -4.96 10.01 -14.46
N GLY A 48 -3.87 9.34 -14.11
CA GLY A 48 -2.53 9.61 -14.65
C GLY A 48 -1.88 10.88 -14.09
N ILE A 49 -0.85 11.33 -14.80
CA ILE A 49 -0.04 12.50 -14.46
C ILE A 49 0.20 13.35 -15.71
N ASN A 50 0.64 14.59 -15.52
CA ASN A 50 1.16 15.39 -16.63
C ASN A 50 2.60 14.98 -16.93
N GLU A 51 2.81 14.21 -18.00
CA GLU A 51 4.10 13.63 -18.37
C GLU A 51 5.20 14.68 -18.58
N ASN A 52 4.87 15.86 -19.11
CA ASN A 52 5.82 16.97 -19.28
C ASN A 52 6.38 17.50 -17.96
N HIS A 53 5.76 17.14 -16.84
CA HIS A 53 6.15 17.57 -15.50
C HIS A 53 6.39 16.41 -14.53
N TRP A 54 6.50 15.18 -15.02
CA TRP A 54 6.70 13.98 -14.20
C TRP A 54 7.91 13.16 -14.67
N GLY A 55 9.07 13.44 -14.08
CA GLY A 55 10.31 12.77 -14.45
C GLY A 55 11.52 13.35 -13.73
N ALA A 56 12.71 12.89 -14.11
CA ALA A 56 13.97 13.43 -13.65
C ALA A 56 15.02 13.37 -14.74
N GLU A 57 15.99 14.29 -14.67
CA GLU A 57 17.20 14.29 -15.49
C GLU A 57 18.42 14.01 -14.60
N GLY A 58 19.44 13.35 -15.16
CA GLY A 58 20.62 12.94 -14.39
C GLY A 58 20.34 11.81 -13.40
N SER A 59 21.23 11.63 -12.43
CA SER A 59 21.10 10.56 -11.42
C SER A 59 21.87 10.90 -10.13
N GLY A 60 21.54 10.23 -9.03
CA GLY A 60 22.21 10.44 -7.74
C GLY A 60 22.16 11.90 -7.28
N ASP A 61 23.31 12.45 -6.92
CA ASP A 61 23.41 13.81 -6.40
C ASP A 61 23.14 14.90 -7.46
N SER A 62 23.37 14.61 -8.74
CA SER A 62 23.10 15.52 -9.86
C SER A 62 21.69 15.38 -10.43
N MET A 63 20.86 14.51 -9.86
CA MET A 63 19.47 14.36 -10.26
C MET A 63 18.71 15.68 -10.10
N THR A 64 18.00 16.07 -11.15
CA THR A 64 17.08 17.21 -11.16
C THR A 64 15.66 16.69 -11.35
N LEU A 65 14.81 16.90 -10.34
CA LEU A 65 13.41 16.48 -10.38
C LEU A 65 12.56 17.50 -11.16
N SER A 66 11.60 17.02 -11.93
CA SER A 66 10.65 17.85 -12.66
C SER A 66 9.71 18.64 -11.72
N ARG A 67 8.96 19.61 -12.28
CA ARG A 67 8.05 20.48 -11.51
C ARG A 67 7.13 19.73 -10.55
N SER A 68 6.46 18.65 -10.97
CA SER A 68 5.53 17.90 -10.11
C SER A 68 6.25 17.07 -9.03
N LEU A 69 7.53 16.77 -9.22
CA LEU A 69 8.36 16.03 -8.27
C LEU A 69 9.21 16.95 -7.37
N SER A 70 9.22 18.27 -7.62
CA SER A 70 10.00 19.25 -6.83
C SER A 70 9.80 19.18 -5.30
N PRO A 71 8.62 18.82 -4.74
CA PRO A 71 8.50 18.66 -3.29
C PRO A 71 9.38 17.54 -2.70
N LEU A 72 9.85 16.60 -3.55
CA LEU A 72 10.69 15.47 -3.16
C LEU A 72 12.20 15.77 -3.25
N GLU A 73 12.60 16.98 -3.65
CA GLU A 73 14.00 17.37 -3.79
C GLU A 73 14.86 17.09 -2.53
N PRO A 74 14.37 17.33 -1.28
CA PRO A 74 15.12 16.98 -0.07
C PRO A 74 15.41 15.48 0.09
N LEU A 75 14.69 14.64 -0.64
CA LEU A 75 14.76 13.18 -0.59
C LEU A 75 15.38 12.57 -1.86
N LYS A 76 15.84 13.36 -2.84
CA LYS A 76 16.24 12.86 -4.17
C LYS A 76 17.29 11.76 -4.15
N LYS A 77 18.23 11.79 -3.18
CA LYS A 77 19.25 10.74 -3.01
C LYS A 77 18.68 9.37 -2.61
N LYS A 78 17.41 9.33 -2.20
CA LYS A 78 16.67 8.13 -1.80
C LYS A 78 15.61 7.72 -2.84
N ILE A 79 15.58 8.37 -3.99
CA ILE A 79 14.54 8.19 -5.01
C ILE A 79 15.19 7.68 -6.29
N ASN A 80 14.55 6.69 -6.91
CA ASN A 80 14.80 6.32 -8.29
C ASN A 80 13.59 6.72 -9.12
N VAL A 81 13.82 7.46 -10.19
CA VAL A 81 12.79 7.79 -11.20
C VAL A 81 13.05 6.91 -12.40
N ILE A 82 12.12 6.01 -12.71
CA ILE A 82 12.25 5.00 -13.75
C ILE A 82 11.26 5.30 -14.85
N ASN A 83 11.77 5.43 -16.08
CA ASN A 83 10.96 5.69 -17.27
C ASN A 83 10.89 4.43 -18.14
N GLY A 84 9.82 4.30 -18.93
CA GLY A 84 9.67 3.22 -19.91
C GLY A 84 9.25 1.87 -19.33
N LEU A 85 8.90 1.79 -18.04
CA LEU A 85 8.31 0.59 -17.47
C LEU A 85 6.87 0.41 -17.96
N PHE A 86 6.53 -0.76 -18.48
CA PHE A 86 5.18 -1.08 -18.91
C PHE A 86 4.85 -2.56 -18.66
N ASN A 87 3.56 -2.87 -18.50
CA ASN A 87 3.07 -4.25 -18.46
C ASN A 87 2.65 -4.68 -19.88
N LYS A 88 3.42 -5.59 -20.48
CA LYS A 88 3.16 -6.14 -21.81
C LYS A 88 1.80 -6.82 -21.93
N HIS A 89 1.30 -7.46 -20.87
CA HIS A 89 0.00 -8.13 -20.89
C HIS A 89 -1.19 -7.17 -20.92
N SER A 90 -0.99 -5.90 -20.53
CA SER A 90 -2.02 -4.86 -20.56
C SER A 90 -2.06 -4.11 -21.90
N THR A 91 -1.05 -4.27 -22.75
CA THR A 91 -0.97 -3.57 -24.04
C THR A 91 -2.11 -4.02 -24.96
N GLY A 92 -2.85 -3.06 -25.53
CA GLY A 92 -3.96 -3.33 -26.46
C GLY A 92 -5.22 -3.91 -25.79
N GLN A 93 -5.31 -3.93 -24.46
CA GLN A 93 -6.46 -4.47 -23.72
C GLN A 93 -7.48 -3.39 -23.28
N GLY A 94 -7.31 -2.15 -23.76
CA GLY A 94 -8.02 -0.97 -23.27
C GLY A 94 -7.27 -0.28 -22.14
N ILE A 95 -7.90 0.75 -21.55
CA ILE A 95 -7.25 1.61 -20.56
C ILE A 95 -7.55 1.15 -19.13
N HIS A 96 -8.77 1.28 -18.61
CA HIS A 96 -9.01 1.17 -17.17
C HIS A 96 -8.80 -0.24 -16.59
N PRO A 97 -9.59 -1.28 -16.97
CA PRO A 97 -9.58 -2.53 -16.21
C PRO A 97 -8.24 -3.28 -16.36
N ALA A 98 -7.67 -3.26 -17.57
CA ALA A 98 -6.41 -3.93 -17.85
C ALA A 98 -5.21 -3.24 -17.21
N GLN A 99 -5.16 -1.90 -17.18
CA GLN A 99 -4.02 -1.17 -16.59
C GLN A 99 -4.11 -1.15 -15.06
N THR A 100 -5.31 -1.04 -14.49
CA THR A 100 -5.52 -1.04 -13.03
C THR A 100 -5.40 -2.44 -12.43
N GLY A 101 -6.16 -3.41 -12.93
CA GLY A 101 -6.29 -4.72 -12.29
C GLY A 101 -5.07 -5.62 -12.39
N SER A 102 -4.16 -5.33 -13.33
CA SER A 102 -2.88 -6.05 -13.47
C SER A 102 -1.67 -5.27 -12.95
N LEU A 103 -1.87 -4.04 -12.44
CA LEU A 103 -0.79 -3.11 -12.09
C LEU A 103 0.27 -3.74 -11.18
N LEU A 104 -0.17 -4.39 -10.10
CA LEU A 104 0.71 -4.93 -9.06
C LEU A 104 0.99 -6.43 -9.19
N SER A 105 0.34 -7.12 -10.13
CA SER A 105 0.59 -8.54 -10.39
C SER A 105 1.43 -8.77 -11.64
N GLY A 106 1.36 -7.88 -12.64
CA GLY A 106 1.97 -8.10 -13.96
C GLY A 106 1.35 -9.26 -14.75
N ALA A 107 0.35 -9.93 -14.17
CA ALA A 107 -0.27 -11.13 -14.71
C ALA A 107 -1.34 -10.77 -15.75
N PRO A 108 -1.62 -11.65 -16.74
CA PRO A 108 -2.79 -11.50 -17.58
C PRO A 108 -4.07 -11.57 -16.73
N ILE A 109 -5.06 -10.76 -17.08
CA ILE A 109 -6.39 -10.78 -16.45
C ILE A 109 -7.44 -11.32 -17.43
N GLN A 110 -8.42 -12.04 -16.90
CA GLN A 110 -9.45 -12.71 -17.68
C GLN A 110 -10.65 -11.80 -17.97
N LYS A 111 -11.15 -11.83 -19.21
CA LYS A 111 -12.41 -11.21 -19.64
C LYS A 111 -13.61 -12.11 -19.34
N GLY A 112 -14.79 -11.49 -19.26
CA GLY A 112 -16.05 -12.17 -19.03
C GLY A 112 -16.37 -12.36 -17.55
N PRO A 113 -17.30 -13.27 -17.23
CA PRO A 113 -17.97 -13.30 -15.93
C PRO A 113 -17.18 -13.92 -14.79
N VAL A 114 -16.12 -14.65 -15.12
CA VAL A 114 -15.22 -15.25 -14.14
C VAL A 114 -14.00 -14.35 -14.03
N ILE A 115 -13.78 -13.82 -12.82
CA ILE A 115 -12.58 -13.04 -12.53
C ILE A 115 -11.39 -13.97 -12.32
N ARG A 116 -10.27 -13.65 -12.98
CA ARG A 116 -8.98 -14.27 -12.78
C ARG A 116 -7.87 -13.30 -13.13
N ALA A 117 -6.97 -13.10 -12.20
CA ALA A 117 -5.78 -12.26 -12.24
C ALA A 117 -4.59 -13.05 -11.68
N GLY A 118 -3.67 -12.37 -10.99
CA GLY A 118 -2.60 -12.97 -10.21
C GLY A 118 -2.49 -12.29 -8.85
N ILE A 119 -1.89 -12.99 -7.88
CA ILE A 119 -1.53 -12.39 -6.60
C ILE A 119 -0.60 -11.19 -6.84
N THR A 120 -0.85 -10.10 -6.12
CA THR A 120 -0.11 -8.85 -6.29
C THR A 120 1.13 -8.79 -5.39
N VAL A 121 2.13 -8.01 -5.79
CA VAL A 121 3.40 -7.91 -5.07
C VAL A 121 3.24 -7.41 -3.64
N ASP A 122 2.30 -6.50 -3.38
CA ASP A 122 1.96 -6.03 -2.03
C ASP A 122 1.42 -7.17 -1.14
N GLN A 123 0.61 -8.08 -1.71
CA GLN A 123 0.07 -9.23 -1.00
C GLN A 123 1.11 -10.34 -0.82
N MET A 124 2.01 -10.54 -1.80
CA MET A 124 3.17 -11.41 -1.65
C MET A 124 4.08 -10.94 -0.50
N ILE A 125 4.30 -9.63 -0.39
CA ILE A 125 5.07 -9.02 0.72
C ILE A 125 4.33 -9.23 2.04
N ALA A 126 3.03 -8.91 2.11
CA ALA A 126 2.23 -9.09 3.32
C ALA A 126 2.20 -10.55 3.79
N ASN A 127 2.12 -11.52 2.88
CA ASN A 127 2.19 -12.95 3.22
C ASN A 127 3.55 -13.36 3.81
N HIS A 128 4.62 -12.64 3.47
CA HIS A 128 5.98 -12.96 3.95
C HIS A 128 6.35 -12.25 5.25
N VAL A 129 6.03 -10.95 5.38
CA VAL A 129 6.46 -10.12 6.53
C VAL A 129 5.31 -9.57 7.37
N GLY A 130 4.05 -9.80 6.96
CA GLY A 130 2.88 -9.25 7.64
C GLY A 130 2.62 -9.82 9.04
N GLN A 131 3.32 -10.89 9.42
CA GLN A 131 3.30 -11.43 10.79
C GLN A 131 4.11 -10.56 11.76
N ASP A 132 4.96 -9.67 11.26
CA ASP A 132 5.78 -8.74 12.07
C ASP A 132 5.04 -7.43 12.39
N THR A 133 3.80 -7.28 11.91
CA THR A 133 2.97 -6.08 12.11
C THR A 133 1.56 -6.46 12.59
N LEU A 134 0.94 -5.61 13.41
CA LEU A 134 -0.44 -5.84 13.88
C LEU A 134 -1.45 -5.95 12.74
N GLN A 135 -1.22 -5.17 11.68
CA GLN A 135 -2.01 -5.21 10.45
C GLN A 135 -1.08 -5.63 9.30
N PRO A 136 -1.31 -6.78 8.65
CA PRO A 136 -0.45 -7.28 7.58
C PRO A 136 -0.47 -6.42 6.30
N SER A 137 -1.63 -5.87 5.96
CA SER A 137 -1.85 -5.04 4.78
C SER A 137 -3.06 -4.12 4.99
N ILE A 138 -3.00 -2.91 4.44
CA ILE A 138 -4.12 -1.95 4.39
C ILE A 138 -4.24 -1.48 2.95
N VAL A 139 -5.42 -1.66 2.36
CA VAL A 139 -5.73 -1.21 1.01
C VAL A 139 -6.74 -0.08 1.10
N LEU A 140 -6.36 1.11 0.66
CA LEU A 140 -7.19 2.32 0.69
C LEU A 140 -7.61 2.68 -0.72
N ALA A 141 -8.86 3.13 -0.87
CA ALA A 141 -9.37 3.68 -2.12
C ALA A 141 -10.08 5.01 -1.88
N CYS A 142 -10.21 5.80 -2.95
CA CYS A 142 -10.96 7.06 -2.90
C CYS A 142 -12.47 6.87 -3.10
N GLU A 143 -12.89 5.69 -3.57
CA GLU A 143 -14.25 5.40 -3.99
C GLU A 143 -14.61 3.93 -3.69
N GLN A 144 -15.91 3.65 -3.55
CA GLN A 144 -16.40 2.28 -3.38
C GLN A 144 -16.22 1.46 -4.66
N PRO A 145 -16.03 0.13 -4.54
CA PRO A 145 -15.89 -0.73 -5.70
C PRO A 145 -17.20 -0.80 -6.51
N MET A 146 -17.06 -0.83 -7.84
CA MET A 146 -18.17 -0.89 -8.78
C MET A 146 -18.41 -2.32 -9.27
N THR A 147 -19.68 -2.66 -9.47
CA THR A 147 -20.12 -3.93 -10.08
C THR A 147 -20.41 -3.77 -11.57
N GLY A 148 -20.40 -4.88 -12.32
CA GLY A 148 -20.75 -4.90 -13.74
C GLY A 148 -19.55 -5.10 -14.66
N TYR A 149 -19.68 -4.69 -15.92
CA TYR A 149 -18.65 -4.88 -16.94
C TYR A 149 -18.30 -3.56 -17.62
N HIS A 150 -17.02 -3.40 -17.90
CA HIS A 150 -16.52 -2.37 -18.80
C HIS A 150 -16.83 -2.74 -20.26
N GLU A 151 -16.86 -1.75 -21.16
CA GLU A 151 -17.06 -1.94 -22.62
C GLU A 151 -16.05 -2.92 -23.27
N THR A 152 -14.90 -3.14 -22.62
CA THR A 152 -13.86 -4.11 -23.04
C THR A 152 -14.13 -5.54 -22.56
N ASN A 153 -15.32 -5.79 -21.97
CA ASN A 153 -15.77 -7.06 -21.41
C ASN A 153 -14.93 -7.55 -20.20
N PHE A 154 -14.24 -6.64 -19.51
CA PHE A 154 -13.63 -6.91 -18.21
C PHE A 154 -14.63 -6.63 -17.10
N SER A 155 -14.57 -7.42 -16.02
CA SER A 155 -15.28 -7.10 -14.78
C SER A 155 -14.81 -5.76 -14.22
N MET A 156 -15.74 -4.93 -13.73
CA MET A 156 -15.42 -3.67 -13.05
C MET A 156 -14.59 -3.87 -11.78
N ALA A 157 -14.53 -5.09 -11.23
CA ALA A 157 -13.63 -5.44 -10.14
C ALA A 157 -12.15 -5.11 -10.46
N TYR A 158 -11.72 -5.25 -11.72
CA TYR A 158 -10.36 -4.90 -12.14
C TYR A 158 -10.11 -3.39 -12.23
N SER A 159 -11.17 -2.57 -12.35
CA SER A 159 -11.05 -1.11 -12.28
C SER A 159 -11.12 -0.60 -10.84
N SER A 160 -11.70 -1.38 -9.93
CA SER A 160 -11.89 -0.99 -8.53
C SER A 160 -10.78 -1.47 -7.59
N HIS A 161 -9.92 -2.41 -8.01
CA HIS A 161 -8.90 -2.98 -7.13
C HIS A 161 -7.54 -3.10 -7.83
N ILE A 162 -6.50 -2.62 -7.16
CA ILE A 162 -5.10 -2.81 -7.55
C ILE A 162 -4.42 -3.94 -6.77
N SER A 163 -4.99 -4.35 -5.63
CA SER A 163 -4.46 -5.38 -4.73
C SER A 163 -5.29 -6.66 -4.80
N TRP A 164 -4.63 -7.81 -5.01
CA TRP A 164 -5.26 -9.12 -5.15
C TRP A 164 -4.57 -10.14 -4.27
N GLN A 165 -5.32 -10.71 -3.32
CA GLN A 165 -4.79 -11.70 -2.37
C GLN A 165 -4.49 -13.05 -3.03
N ASN A 166 -5.16 -13.35 -4.14
CA ASN A 166 -4.89 -14.50 -4.98
C ASN A 166 -5.44 -14.26 -6.40
N ALA A 167 -5.35 -15.26 -7.27
CA ALA A 167 -5.78 -15.14 -8.66
C ALA A 167 -7.28 -14.80 -8.82
N ASP A 168 -8.14 -15.18 -7.88
CA ASP A 168 -9.60 -15.10 -8.08
C ASP A 168 -10.27 -14.10 -7.13
N SER A 169 -9.50 -13.43 -6.27
CA SER A 169 -10.04 -12.56 -5.23
C SER A 169 -9.23 -11.26 -5.09
N PRO A 170 -9.85 -10.09 -5.29
CA PRO A 170 -9.27 -8.83 -4.86
C PRO A 170 -9.24 -8.74 -3.34
N VAL A 171 -8.45 -7.82 -2.81
CA VAL A 171 -8.52 -7.38 -1.41
C VAL A 171 -9.56 -6.28 -1.29
N PRO A 172 -10.49 -6.32 -0.33
CA PRO A 172 -11.43 -5.22 -0.09
C PRO A 172 -10.70 -3.90 0.18
N ASN A 173 -11.23 -2.81 -0.36
CA ASN A 173 -10.71 -1.47 -0.08
C ASN A 173 -11.46 -0.84 1.09
N GLU A 174 -10.72 -0.12 1.94
CA GLU A 174 -11.28 0.83 2.90
C GLU A 174 -11.43 2.21 2.22
N VAL A 175 -12.56 2.89 2.47
CA VAL A 175 -12.90 4.22 1.90
C VAL A 175 -13.30 5.16 3.03
#